data_AF-A0A9C7YQJ7-F1
#
_entry.id   AF-A0A9C7YQJ7-F1
#
_cell.length_a   1.000
_cell.length_b   1.000
_cell.length_c   1.000
_cell.angle_alpha   90.00
_cell.angle_beta   90.00
_cell.angle_gamma   90.00
#
_symmetry.space_group_name_H-M   'P 1'
#
loop_
_entity.id
_entity.type
_entity.pdbx_description
1 polymer ?
#
loop_
_entity_poly.entity_id
_entity_poly.type
_entity_poly.pdbx_seq_one_letter_code
_entity_poly.pdbx_strand_id
1 'polypeptide(L)'
;MVKNRLVFTLILILITLTSNAPFSYSKEEIIGNGIWIHIDTFVERTNTEVKELSRFLILKDIKNVFILAKSAEGTLLYKKYEGTLKRIIKIFKDYGIKIHFYIPITIDPYFLKKNPNDASFHSPDRSH
;
A
#
# COMPACT_ATOMS: atom_id res chain seq x y z
N MET A 1 36.58 32.66 -33.61
CA MET A 1 35.11 32.57 -33.35
C MET A 1 34.49 31.20 -33.62
N VAL A 2 35.04 30.34 -34.50
CA VAL A 2 34.43 29.03 -34.85
C VAL A 2 34.56 27.97 -33.73
N LYS A 3 35.68 27.93 -32.99
CA LYS A 3 35.88 26.97 -31.89
C LYS A 3 34.85 27.08 -30.75
N ASN A 4 34.47 28.30 -30.35
CA ASN A 4 33.51 28.49 -29.26
C ASN A 4 32.09 28.05 -29.63
N ARG A 5 31.73 28.10 -30.92
CA ARG A 5 30.43 27.62 -31.41
C ARG A 5 30.32 26.10 -31.31
N LEU A 6 31.38 25.38 -31.70
CA LEU A 6 31.45 23.91 -31.61
C LEU A 6 31.33 23.41 -30.17
N VAL A 7 32.01 24.06 -29.23
CA VAL A 7 31.93 23.71 -27.80
C VAL A 7 30.52 23.93 -27.26
N PHE A 8 29.88 25.04 -27.63
CA PHE A 8 28.51 25.32 -27.22
C PHE A 8 27.51 24.29 -27.77
N THR A 9 27.66 23.92 -29.04
CA THR A 9 26.81 22.88 -29.66
C THR A 9 26.99 21.53 -28.97
N LEU A 10 28.23 21.17 -28.59
CA LEU A 10 28.50 19.91 -27.90
C LEU A 10 27.88 19.86 -26.50
N ILE A 11 27.94 20.97 -25.75
CA ILE A 11 27.31 21.11 -24.43
C ILE A 11 25.79 20.99 -24.55
N LEU A 12 25.18 21.64 -25.55
CA LEU A 12 23.74 21.59 -25.76
C LEU A 12 23.27 20.14 -26.06
N ILE A 13 24.01 19.42 -26.91
CA ILE A 13 23.73 18.03 -27.25
C ILE A 13 23.83 17.15 -25.99
N LEU A 14 24.88 17.32 -25.18
CA LEU A 14 25.04 16.56 -23.94
C LEU A 14 23.87 16.78 -22.96
N ILE A 15 23.39 18.01 -22.82
CA ILE A 15 22.25 18.34 -21.96
C ILE A 15 20.96 17.69 -22.49
N THR A 16 20.75 17.68 -23.80
CA THR A 16 19.54 17.04 -24.40
C THR A 16 19.56 15.52 -24.32
N LEU A 17 20.74 14.89 -24.28
CA LEU A 17 20.87 13.43 -24.18
C LEU A 17 20.66 12.93 -22.75
N THR A 18 20.98 13.72 -21.72
CA THR A 18 20.79 13.34 -20.31
C THR A 18 19.42 13.69 -19.75
N SER A 19 18.70 14.63 -20.37
CA SER A 19 17.37 15.09 -19.92
C SER A 19 16.20 14.21 -20.39
N ASN A 20 16.45 13.25 -21.29
CA ASN A 20 15.43 12.37 -21.85
C ASN A 20 15.46 10.94 -21.29
N ALA A 21 16.04 10.70 -20.11
CA ALA A 21 15.79 9.42 -19.44
C ALA A 21 14.29 9.33 -19.16
N PRO A 22 13.52 8.46 -19.84
CA PRO A 22 12.10 8.35 -19.56
C PRO A 22 11.97 7.92 -18.11
N PHE A 23 11.11 8.62 -17.36
CA PHE A 23 10.76 8.23 -16.01
C PHE A 23 10.21 6.80 -16.09
N SER A 24 11.03 5.82 -15.72
CA SER A 24 10.67 4.41 -15.78
C SER A 24 9.67 4.16 -14.66
N TYR A 25 8.38 4.23 -14.97
CA TYR A 25 7.37 3.62 -14.12
C TYR A 25 7.71 2.13 -14.02
N SER A 26 8.11 1.68 -12.82
CA SER A 26 8.11 0.24 -12.53
C SER A 26 6.72 -0.27 -12.86
N LYS A 27 6.62 -1.35 -13.64
CA LYS A 27 5.37 -2.04 -13.94
C LYS A 27 4.55 -2.17 -12.65
N GLU A 28 3.47 -1.41 -12.52
CA GLU A 28 2.65 -1.45 -11.31
C GLU A 28 2.15 -2.89 -11.13
N GLU A 29 2.42 -3.48 -9.97
CA GLU A 29 1.83 -4.77 -9.61
C GLU A 29 0.33 -4.51 -9.41
N ILE A 30 -0.50 -4.93 -10.36
CA ILE A 30 -1.95 -4.75 -10.28
C ILE A 30 -2.46 -5.58 -9.09
N ILE A 31 -2.88 -4.89 -8.03
CA ILE A 31 -3.51 -5.51 -6.86
C ILE A 31 -4.98 -5.82 -7.22
N GLY A 32 -5.20 -6.91 -7.96
CA GLY A 32 -6.53 -7.44 -8.31
C GLY A 32 -7.02 -8.54 -7.36
N ASN A 33 -8.27 -8.97 -7.49
CA ASN A 33 -8.87 -10.08 -6.72
C ASN A 33 -8.72 -9.91 -5.20
N GLY A 34 -9.26 -8.81 -4.67
CA GLY A 34 -9.25 -8.53 -3.25
C GLY A 34 -10.60 -8.15 -2.67
N ILE A 35 -10.70 -8.19 -1.34
CA ILE A 35 -11.90 -7.79 -0.59
C ILE A 35 -11.57 -6.73 0.45
N TRP A 36 -12.53 -5.87 0.74
CA TRP A 36 -12.42 -4.88 1.81
C TRP A 36 -13.12 -5.38 3.07
N ILE A 37 -12.40 -5.35 4.20
CA ILE A 37 -12.90 -5.77 5.50
C ILE A 37 -12.52 -4.71 6.55
N HIS A 38 -13.39 -4.51 7.54
CA HIS A 38 -13.08 -3.68 8.70
C HIS A 38 -12.44 -4.53 9.81
N ILE A 39 -11.41 -4.00 10.49
CA ILE A 39 -10.66 -4.77 11.51
C ILE A 39 -11.52 -5.18 12.72
N ASP A 40 -12.53 -4.37 13.05
CA ASP A 40 -13.48 -4.60 14.15
C ASP A 40 -14.33 -5.87 13.95
N THR A 41 -14.54 -6.28 12.70
CA THR A 41 -15.22 -7.55 12.34
C THR A 41 -14.58 -8.77 13.01
N PHE A 42 -13.30 -8.68 13.37
CA PHE A 42 -12.53 -9.77 13.94
C PHE A 42 -12.39 -9.72 15.46
N VAL A 43 -12.87 -8.68 16.14
CA VAL A 43 -12.63 -8.51 17.60
C VAL A 43 -13.19 -9.68 18.40
N GLU A 44 -14.41 -10.11 18.07
CA GLU A 44 -15.10 -11.20 18.77
C GLU A 44 -14.94 -12.56 18.07
N ARG A 45 -14.19 -12.61 16.96
CA ARG A 45 -14.04 -13.83 16.17
C ARG A 45 -12.90 -14.69 16.69
N THR A 46 -13.16 -16.00 16.71
CA THR A 46 -12.18 -17.02 17.06
C THR A 46 -11.17 -17.24 15.92
N ASN A 47 -10.02 -17.81 16.24
CA ASN A 47 -9.02 -18.15 15.22
C ASN A 47 -9.54 -19.18 14.21
N THR A 48 -10.47 -20.05 14.62
CA THR A 48 -11.09 -21.05 13.73
C THR A 48 -11.94 -20.36 12.67
N GLU A 49 -12.81 -19.43 13.06
CA GLU A 49 -13.63 -18.65 12.12
C GLU A 49 -12.76 -17.85 11.12
N VAL A 50 -11.68 -17.22 11.60
CA VAL A 50 -10.77 -16.47 10.72
C VAL A 50 -10.06 -17.40 9.72
N LYS A 51 -9.68 -18.60 10.16
CA LYS A 51 -9.08 -19.63 9.29
C LYS A 51 -10.08 -20.15 8.25
N GLU A 52 -11.35 -20.34 8.63
CA GLU A 52 -12.41 -20.74 7.70
C GLU A 52 -12.66 -19.68 6.63
N LEU A 53 -12.73 -18.40 7.03
CA LEU A 53 -12.77 -17.30 6.07
C LEU A 53 -11.56 -17.34 5.14
N SER A 54 -10.35 -17.50 5.68
CA SER A 54 -9.12 -17.56 4.87
C SER A 54 -9.17 -18.67 3.82
N ARG A 55 -9.65 -19.87 4.18
CA ARG A 55 -9.86 -20.97 3.23
C ARG A 55 -10.88 -20.61 2.16
N PHE A 56 -11.99 -19.99 2.55
CA PHE A 56 -13.00 -19.53 1.60
C PHE A 56 -12.42 -18.53 0.59
N LEU A 57 -11.62 -17.56 1.05
CA LEU A 57 -10.99 -16.57 0.17
C LEU A 57 -10.07 -17.23 -0.85
N ILE A 58 -9.23 -18.18 -0.41
CA ILE A 58 -8.36 -18.94 -1.31
C ILE A 58 -9.16 -19.75 -2.33
N LEU A 59 -10.25 -20.41 -1.92
CA LEU A 59 -11.14 -21.14 -2.83
C LEU A 59 -11.81 -20.23 -3.88
N LYS A 60 -11.91 -18.93 -3.61
CA LYS A 60 -12.45 -17.92 -4.52
C LYS A 60 -11.36 -17.16 -5.30
N ASP A 61 -10.10 -17.60 -5.23
CA ASP A 61 -8.93 -16.92 -5.81
C ASP A 61 -8.78 -15.45 -5.33
N ILE A 62 -9.26 -15.16 -4.11
CA ILE A 62 -9.08 -13.86 -3.45
C ILE A 62 -7.78 -13.91 -2.68
N LYS A 63 -6.78 -13.16 -3.13
CA LYS A 63 -5.42 -13.15 -2.58
C LYS A 63 -5.08 -11.85 -1.84
N ASN A 64 -5.97 -10.87 -1.87
CA ASN A 64 -5.74 -9.55 -1.28
C ASN A 64 -6.86 -9.19 -0.30
N VAL A 65 -6.53 -8.74 0.90
CA VAL A 65 -7.48 -8.23 1.90
C VAL A 65 -7.11 -6.79 2.22
N PHE A 66 -8.00 -5.86 1.93
CA PHE A 66 -7.87 -4.47 2.29
C PHE A 66 -8.49 -4.25 3.67
N ILE A 67 -7.74 -3.68 4.60
CA ILE A 67 -8.18 -3.39 5.96
C ILE A 67 -8.26 -1.88 6.15
N LEU A 68 -9.41 -1.39 6.62
CA LEU A 68 -9.57 0.02 6.97
C LEU A 68 -8.64 0.37 8.14
N ALA A 69 -7.61 1.18 7.89
CA ALA A 69 -6.65 1.61 8.92
C ALA A 69 -7.13 2.86 9.67
N LYS A 70 -7.93 3.73 9.04
CA LYS A 70 -8.46 4.96 9.65
C LYS A 70 -9.94 5.13 9.33
N SER A 71 -10.76 5.43 10.33
CA SER A 71 -12.19 5.69 10.13
C SER A 71 -12.44 7.06 9.50
N ALA A 72 -13.67 7.28 9.01
CA ALA A 72 -14.10 8.57 8.48
C ALA A 72 -13.99 9.69 9.54
N GLU A 73 -14.23 9.37 10.81
CA GLU A 73 -14.16 10.28 11.95
C GLU A 73 -12.71 10.54 12.40
N GLY A 74 -11.73 9.96 11.72
CA GLY A 74 -10.31 10.16 11.98
C GLY A 74 -9.69 9.22 13.01
N THR A 75 -10.42 8.22 13.51
CA THR A 75 -9.88 7.25 14.46
C THR A 75 -8.90 6.30 13.77
N LEU A 76 -7.69 6.13 14.34
CA LEU A 76 -6.70 5.17 13.85
C LEU A 76 -7.04 3.74 14.31
N LEU A 77 -7.80 3.03 13.50
CA LEU A 77 -8.30 1.68 13.77
C LEU A 77 -7.15 0.67 13.92
N TYR A 78 -6.06 0.81 13.16
CA TYR A 78 -4.90 -0.09 13.29
C TYR A 78 -4.22 0.00 14.66
N LYS A 79 -4.21 1.19 15.29
CA LYS A 79 -3.72 1.38 16.66
C LYS A 79 -4.76 0.90 17.67
N LYS A 80 -6.03 1.28 17.50
CA LYS A 80 -7.12 0.88 18.39
C LYS A 80 -7.26 -0.64 18.53
N TYR A 81 -7.03 -1.37 17.44
CA TYR A 81 -7.20 -2.82 17.36
C TYR A 81 -5.88 -3.57 17.08
N GLU A 82 -4.75 -3.06 17.57
CA GLU A 82 -3.41 -3.58 17.26
C GLU A 82 -3.27 -5.10 17.54
N GLY A 83 -3.79 -5.58 18.68
CA GLY A 83 -3.75 -7.01 19.02
C GLY A 83 -4.54 -7.88 18.06
N THR A 84 -5.77 -7.46 17.72
CA THR A 84 -6.61 -8.12 16.71
C THR A 84 -5.91 -8.12 15.35
N LEU A 85 -5.33 -6.99 14.96
CA LEU A 85 -4.63 -6.81 13.69
C LEU A 85 -3.42 -7.74 13.57
N LYS A 86 -2.54 -7.78 14.58
CA LYS A 86 -1.40 -8.70 14.63
C LYS A 86 -1.84 -10.16 14.49
N ARG A 87 -2.93 -10.54 15.18
CA ARG A 87 -3.49 -11.89 15.14
C ARG A 87 -4.00 -12.27 13.75
N ILE A 88 -4.80 -11.43 13.10
CA ILE A 88 -5.33 -11.75 11.76
C ILE A 88 -4.27 -11.68 10.68
N ILE A 89 -3.26 -10.79 10.81
CA ILE A 89 -2.14 -10.71 9.86
C ILE A 89 -1.41 -12.04 9.82
N LYS A 90 -1.12 -12.60 10.99
CA LYS A 90 -0.47 -13.92 11.08
C LYS A 90 -1.30 -14.98 10.37
N ILE A 91 -2.61 -15.06 10.67
CA ILE A 91 -3.48 -16.09 10.08
C ILE A 91 -3.56 -15.93 8.55
N PHE A 92 -3.87 -14.75 8.04
CA PHE A 92 -3.99 -14.55 6.58
C PHE A 92 -2.68 -14.83 5.84
N LYS A 93 -1.53 -14.44 6.41
CA LYS A 93 -0.22 -14.76 5.83
C LYS A 93 0.06 -16.26 5.76
N ASP A 94 -0.38 -17.04 6.76
CA ASP A 94 -0.26 -18.50 6.73
C ASP A 94 -1.01 -19.13 5.54
N TYR A 95 -2.01 -18.43 4.98
CA TYR A 95 -2.75 -18.86 3.77
C TYR A 95 -2.26 -18.18 2.48
N GLY A 96 -1.19 -17.38 2.53
CA GLY A 96 -0.68 -16.65 1.36
C GLY A 96 -1.58 -15.48 0.94
N ILE A 97 -2.44 -14.99 1.82
CA ILE A 97 -3.27 -13.79 1.59
C ILE A 97 -2.44 -12.55 1.93
N LYS A 98 -2.32 -11.65 0.95
CA LYS A 98 -1.73 -10.33 1.10
C LYS A 98 -2.71 -9.39 1.80
N ILE A 99 -2.23 -8.59 2.72
CA ILE A 99 -3.01 -7.59 3.46
C ILE A 99 -2.56 -6.21 3.04
N HIS A 100 -3.51 -5.34 2.75
CA HIS A 100 -3.29 -3.95 2.38
C HIS A 100 -4.02 -3.06 3.35
N PHE A 101 -3.43 -1.92 3.72
CA PHE A 101 -4.17 -0.92 4.48
C PHE A 101 -4.82 0.09 3.56
N TYR A 102 -6.07 0.39 3.84
CA TYR A 102 -6.86 1.41 3.17
C TYR A 102 -7.10 2.58 4.13
N ILE A 103 -6.79 3.78 3.68
CA ILE A 103 -6.99 5.04 4.41
C ILE A 103 -7.84 5.94 3.52
N PRO A 104 -9.07 6.31 3.93
CA PRO A 104 -9.91 7.23 3.18
C PRO A 104 -9.29 8.64 3.22
N ILE A 105 -8.69 9.06 2.09
CA ILE A 105 -7.96 10.33 1.97
C ILE A 105 -8.92 11.53 1.93
N THR A 106 -10.11 11.34 1.34
CA THR A 106 -11.10 12.40 1.10
C THR A 106 -11.67 13.00 2.38
N ILE A 107 -11.58 12.30 3.52
CA ILE A 107 -12.29 12.66 4.74
C ILE A 107 -11.41 13.46 5.72
N ASP A 108 -10.07 13.44 5.56
CA ASP A 108 -9.17 14.17 6.46
C ASP A 108 -7.78 14.43 5.83
N PRO A 109 -7.70 15.39 4.88
CA PRO A 109 -6.44 15.73 4.22
C PRO A 109 -5.41 16.36 5.17
N TYR A 110 -5.85 16.99 6.26
CA TYR A 110 -4.98 17.64 7.24
C TYR A 110 -4.20 16.63 8.09
N PHE A 111 -4.83 15.51 8.48
CA PHE A 111 -4.13 14.44 9.18
C PHE A 111 -2.99 13.87 8.34
N LEU A 112 -3.20 13.64 7.03
CA LEU A 112 -2.18 13.10 6.14
C LEU A 112 -1.01 14.08 5.95
N LYS A 113 -1.31 15.38 5.87
CA LYS A 113 -0.28 16.43 5.82
C LYS A 113 0.59 16.42 7.09
N LYS A 114 -0.01 16.18 8.26
CA LYS A 114 0.71 16.14 9.54
C LYS A 114 1.40 14.81 9.82
N ASN A 115 0.86 13.71 9.29
CA ASN A 115 1.31 12.34 9.53
C ASN A 115 1.46 11.58 8.20
N PRO A 116 2.36 12.02 7.30
CA PRO A 116 2.51 11.41 5.98
C PRO A 116 2.90 9.93 6.06
N ASN A 117 3.60 9.52 7.12
CA ASN A 117 3.99 8.12 7.34
C ASN A 117 2.82 7.22 7.76
N ASP A 118 1.84 7.77 8.48
CA ASP A 118 0.61 7.04 8.82
C ASP A 118 -0.30 6.92 7.59
N ALA A 119 -0.30 7.92 6.70
CA ALA A 119 -0.95 7.86 5.38
C ALA A 119 -0.33 6.78 4.49
N SER A 120 0.98 6.60 4.61
CA SER A 120 1.74 5.62 3.86
C SER A 120 1.92 4.30 4.60
N PHE A 121 1.18 4.05 5.71
CA PHE A 121 1.39 2.88 6.56
C PHE A 121 1.55 1.66 5.67
N HIS A 122 2.77 1.13 5.64
CA HIS A 122 3.14 0.14 4.65
C HIS A 122 2.28 -1.09 4.91
N SER A 123 1.61 -1.58 3.87
CA SER A 123 1.01 -2.90 3.87
C SER A 123 2.00 -3.86 4.58
N PRO A 124 1.55 -4.68 5.53
CA PRO A 124 2.44 -5.55 6.31
C PRO A 124 3.20 -6.56 5.41
N ASP A 125 2.92 -6.59 4.11
CA ASP A 125 3.61 -7.40 3.11
C ASP A 125 4.81 -6.69 2.46
N ARG A 126 5.03 -5.39 2.72
CA ARG A 126 6.30 -4.73 2.40
C ARG A 126 7.31 -5.00 3.52
N SER A 127 7.84 -6.22 3.55
CA SER A 127 8.98 -6.56 4.40
C SER A 127 10.26 -5.91 3.87
N HIS A 128 10.73 -4.89 4.59
CA HIS A 128 12.16 -4.74 4.86
C HIS A 128 12.48 -5.50 6.15
#